data_AF-S9X7U4-F1
#
_entry.id   AF-S9X7U4-F1
#
_cell.length_a   1.000
_cell.length_b   1.000
_cell.length_c   1.000
_cell.angle_alpha   90.00
_cell.angle_beta   90.00
_cell.angle_gamma   90.00
#
_symmetry.space_group_name_H-M   'P 1'
#
loop_
_entity.id
_entity.type
_entity.pdbx_description
1 polymer ?
#
loop_
_entity_poly.entity_id
_entity_poly.type
_entity_poly.pdbx_seq_one_letter_code
_entity_poly.pdbx_strand_id
1 'polypeptide(L)'
;MTSSESDVEDYMSMKFDFTPSTLLSSEEKRNLESKERGIQKSQRSLEYESFKKGISEVVPEKSVGSKKALEMMKKMGYKSGSSLGAEQKEEIEPLYVEKKQDKTGIGFGNDKKRRLEDIIKEERLEVEEQEKSIEDFSTEKSKEYLEKKVAIQLSSAQHVLEKLEANEFEQIGLEMTPEKAHPYYRSLLLAKEKDQEERVKRKRLSSRIPLSQLETASELDVSKGHFEEDLNATDEELHYFDSLSVSQCGILNL
;
A
#
# COMPACT_ATOMS: atom_id res chain seq x y z
N MET A 1 -13.30 -17.93 -56.37
CA MET A 1 -13.91 -18.51 -55.14
C MET A 1 -12.75 -18.75 -54.19
N THR A 2 -12.64 -18.12 -53.02
CA THR A 2 -13.67 -17.81 -52.02
C THR A 2 -13.39 -16.46 -51.33
N SER A 3 -14.43 -15.62 -51.29
CA SER A 3 -14.60 -14.54 -50.32
C SER A 3 -15.01 -15.12 -48.97
N SER A 4 -14.57 -14.51 -47.86
CA SER A 4 -15.28 -14.26 -46.59
C SER A 4 -14.38 -14.46 -45.37
N GLU A 5 -14.07 -13.38 -44.64
CA GLU A 5 -13.94 -13.29 -43.16
C GLU A 5 -13.40 -11.89 -42.78
N SER A 6 -14.09 -10.85 -43.24
CA SER A 6 -14.30 -9.64 -42.44
C SER A 6 -15.58 -9.89 -41.63
N ASP A 7 -15.66 -9.36 -40.42
CA ASP A 7 -16.83 -9.39 -39.51
C ASP A 7 -16.73 -10.41 -38.36
N VAL A 8 -15.56 -10.53 -37.73
CA VAL A 8 -15.52 -10.82 -36.29
C VAL A 8 -15.66 -9.50 -35.58
N GLU A 9 -16.87 -8.95 -35.57
CA GLU A 9 -17.24 -7.89 -34.65
C GLU A 9 -16.87 -8.36 -33.24
N ASP A 10 -16.00 -7.58 -32.60
CA ASP A 10 -15.40 -7.84 -31.30
C ASP A 10 -16.47 -8.25 -30.28
N TYR A 11 -16.57 -9.57 -30.09
CA TYR A 11 -17.56 -10.26 -29.24
C TYR A 11 -17.49 -9.81 -27.77
N MET A 12 -16.50 -9.00 -27.40
CA MET A 12 -16.35 -8.43 -26.06
C MET A 12 -16.45 -6.89 -26.00
N SER A 13 -16.75 -6.19 -27.11
CA SER A 13 -16.92 -4.73 -27.12
C SER A 13 -18.36 -4.23 -27.28
N MET A 14 -19.38 -5.09 -27.19
CA MET A 14 -20.77 -4.64 -27.16
C MET A 14 -21.02 -3.73 -25.94
N LYS A 15 -21.06 -2.42 -26.18
CA LYS A 15 -21.59 -1.45 -25.23
C LYS A 15 -23.10 -1.54 -25.28
N PHE A 16 -23.70 -1.98 -24.17
CA PHE A 16 -25.15 -1.95 -24.02
C PHE A 16 -25.59 -0.50 -23.75
N ASP A 17 -26.17 0.15 -24.75
CA ASP A 17 -26.65 1.54 -24.66
C ASP A 17 -27.94 1.70 -23.82
N PHE A 18 -28.41 0.62 -23.18
CA PHE A 18 -29.65 0.65 -22.41
C PHE A 18 -29.51 -0.16 -21.13
N THR A 19 -29.09 0.51 -20.05
CA THR A 19 -29.41 0.04 -18.70
C THR A 19 -30.80 0.56 -18.35
N PRO A 20 -31.80 -0.31 -18.11
CA PRO A 20 -33.09 0.16 -17.63
C PRO A 20 -32.87 0.87 -16.29
N SER A 21 -33.47 2.05 -16.12
CA SER A 21 -33.29 2.97 -14.98
C SER A 21 -33.54 2.34 -13.59
N THR A 22 -34.07 1.12 -13.55
CA THR A 22 -34.28 0.31 -12.36
C THR A 22 -33.01 -0.26 -11.74
N LEU A 23 -31.89 -0.34 -12.46
CA LEU A 23 -30.62 -0.88 -11.94
C LEU A 23 -29.65 0.17 -11.38
N LEU A 24 -29.95 1.45 -11.56
CA LEU A 24 -29.09 2.53 -11.06
C LEU A 24 -29.17 2.60 -9.53
N SER A 25 -28.00 2.70 -8.89
CA SER A 25 -27.88 3.00 -7.46
C SER A 25 -28.57 4.35 -7.18
N SER A 26 -29.11 4.54 -5.96
CA SER A 26 -29.74 5.81 -5.56
C SER A 26 -28.84 7.03 -5.80
N GLU A 27 -27.51 6.84 -5.73
CA GLU A 27 -26.51 7.87 -6.00
C GLU A 27 -26.43 8.23 -7.49
N GLU A 28 -26.47 7.24 -8.38
CA GLU A 28 -26.44 7.45 -9.83
C GLU A 28 -27.71 8.15 -10.32
N LYS A 29 -28.87 7.80 -9.76
CA LYS A 29 -30.14 8.50 -10.02
C LYS A 29 -30.05 9.96 -9.58
N ARG A 30 -29.50 10.24 -8.39
CA ARG A 30 -29.30 11.60 -7.89
C ARG A 30 -28.34 12.40 -8.76
N ASN A 31 -27.30 11.77 -9.30
CA ASN A 31 -26.32 12.41 -10.19
C ASN A 31 -26.93 12.75 -11.56
N LEU A 32 -27.73 11.86 -12.15
CA LEU A 32 -28.46 12.15 -13.39
C LEU A 32 -29.51 13.24 -13.19
N GLU A 33 -30.28 13.18 -12.10
CA GLU A 33 -31.27 14.19 -11.75
C GLU A 33 -30.61 15.57 -11.49
N SER A 34 -29.42 15.59 -10.91
CA SER A 34 -28.63 16.81 -10.72
C SER A 34 -28.09 17.39 -12.04
N LYS A 35 -27.73 16.51 -13.00
CA LYS A 35 -27.33 16.92 -14.35
C LYS A 35 -28.52 17.44 -15.16
N GLU A 36 -29.68 16.80 -15.06
CA GLU A 36 -30.93 17.19 -15.73
C GLU A 36 -31.50 18.50 -15.18
N ARG A 37 -31.47 18.69 -13.86
CA ARG A 37 -31.93 19.94 -13.21
C ARG A 37 -31.02 21.12 -13.49
N GLY A 38 -29.80 20.86 -13.97
CA GLY A 38 -28.75 21.86 -14.15
C GLY A 38 -28.31 22.47 -12.82
N ILE A 39 -27.12 23.06 -12.82
CA ILE A 39 -26.66 23.85 -11.67
C ILE A 39 -27.51 25.11 -11.63
N GLN A 40 -28.43 25.19 -10.67
CA GLN A 40 -29.17 26.42 -10.38
C GLN A 40 -28.15 27.49 -10.02
N LYS A 41 -28.05 28.52 -10.86
CA LYS A 41 -27.13 29.64 -10.64
C LYS A 41 -27.49 30.30 -9.31
N SER A 42 -26.47 30.73 -8.55
CA SER A 42 -26.69 31.45 -7.30
C SER A 42 -27.56 32.69 -7.52
N GLN A 43 -28.37 33.07 -6.54
CA GLN A 43 -29.24 34.25 -6.64
C GLN A 43 -28.46 35.51 -7.03
N ARG A 44 -27.25 35.69 -6.50
CA ARG A 44 -26.33 36.79 -6.84
C ARG A 44 -25.96 36.82 -8.32
N SER A 45 -25.67 35.67 -8.91
CA SER A 45 -25.37 35.58 -10.36
C SER A 45 -26.60 35.86 -11.23
N LEU A 46 -27.80 35.49 -10.78
CA LEU A 46 -29.05 35.81 -11.48
C LEU A 46 -29.37 37.31 -11.44
N GLU A 47 -29.17 37.96 -10.29
CA GLU A 47 -29.35 39.41 -10.12
C GLU A 47 -28.36 40.22 -10.99
N TYR A 48 -27.10 39.76 -11.10
CA TYR A 48 -26.13 40.39 -11.99
C TYR A 48 -26.46 40.19 -13.47
N GLU A 49 -26.90 39.00 -13.86
CA GLU A 49 -27.34 38.72 -15.23
C GLU A 49 -28.60 39.52 -15.59
N SER A 50 -29.57 39.66 -14.68
CA SER A 50 -30.77 40.47 -14.92
C SER A 50 -30.44 41.97 -15.00
N PHE A 51 -29.49 42.45 -14.18
CA PHE A 51 -28.97 43.81 -14.27
C PHE A 51 -28.26 44.06 -15.61
N LYS A 52 -27.36 43.16 -16.02
CA LYS A 52 -26.69 43.25 -17.33
C LYS A 52 -27.67 43.24 -18.48
N LYS A 53 -28.68 42.36 -18.43
CA LYS A 53 -29.77 42.34 -19.41
C LYS A 53 -30.55 43.65 -19.42
N GLY A 54 -30.83 44.23 -18.26
CA GLY A 54 -31.50 45.54 -18.16
C GLY A 54 -30.67 46.72 -18.68
N ILE A 55 -29.34 46.61 -18.69
CA ILE A 55 -28.45 47.59 -19.34
C ILE A 55 -28.36 47.36 -20.85
N SER A 56 -28.22 46.10 -21.27
CA SER A 56 -28.01 45.75 -22.68
C SER A 56 -29.29 45.78 -23.51
N GLU A 57 -30.44 45.55 -22.89
CA GLU A 57 -31.75 45.89 -23.45
C GLU A 57 -31.80 47.41 -23.56
N VAL A 58 -31.33 47.90 -24.72
CA VAL A 58 -31.52 49.27 -25.19
C VAL A 58 -32.91 49.71 -24.77
N VAL A 59 -32.95 50.73 -23.90
CA VAL A 59 -34.18 51.32 -23.35
C VAL A 59 -35.23 51.28 -24.45
N PRO A 60 -36.28 50.44 -24.32
CA PRO A 60 -37.21 50.29 -25.40
C PRO A 60 -37.75 51.67 -25.67
N GLU A 61 -37.65 52.08 -26.93
CA GLU A 61 -38.21 53.30 -27.48
C GLU A 61 -39.70 53.55 -27.09
N LYS A 62 -40.33 52.62 -26.40
CA LYS A 62 -41.71 52.63 -25.92
C LYS A 62 -41.89 53.23 -24.51
N SER A 63 -40.81 53.51 -23.76
CA SER A 63 -40.92 54.28 -22.50
C SER A 63 -41.01 55.77 -22.82
N VAL A 64 -42.24 56.33 -22.78
CA VAL A 64 -42.55 57.73 -23.11
C VAL A 64 -41.72 58.74 -22.28
N GLY A 65 -41.32 58.36 -21.06
CA GLY A 65 -40.43 59.16 -20.21
C GLY A 65 -38.97 59.19 -20.67
N SER A 66 -38.46 58.09 -21.22
CA SER A 66 -37.05 57.98 -21.63
C SER A 66 -36.71 58.76 -22.90
N LYS A 67 -37.62 58.78 -23.90
CA LYS A 67 -37.44 59.52 -25.16
C LYS A 67 -37.33 61.03 -24.91
N LYS A 68 -38.18 61.56 -24.04
CA LYS A 68 -38.20 62.99 -23.68
C LYS A 68 -36.95 63.41 -22.90
N ALA A 69 -36.50 62.56 -21.97
CA ALA A 69 -35.27 62.81 -21.21
C ALA A 69 -34.03 62.78 -22.11
N LEU A 70 -33.96 61.82 -23.04
CA LEU A 70 -32.86 61.72 -24.01
C LEU A 70 -32.85 62.91 -24.98
N GLU A 71 -34.01 63.35 -25.45
CA GLU A 71 -34.13 64.56 -26.27
C GLU A 71 -33.67 65.82 -25.52
N MET A 72 -34.06 65.97 -24.24
CA MET A 72 -33.57 67.06 -23.39
C MET A 72 -32.06 67.00 -23.18
N MET A 73 -31.49 65.81 -22.93
CA MET A 73 -30.05 65.63 -22.79
C MET A 73 -29.30 66.05 -24.06
N LYS A 74 -29.78 65.62 -25.24
CA LYS A 74 -29.20 66.02 -26.53
C LYS A 74 -29.24 67.54 -26.73
N LYS A 75 -30.35 68.21 -26.35
CA LYS A 75 -30.47 69.67 -26.40
C LYS A 75 -29.51 70.39 -25.45
N MET A 76 -29.13 69.76 -24.33
CA MET A 76 -28.13 70.27 -23.39
C MET A 76 -26.69 69.95 -23.81
N GLY A 77 -26.47 69.39 -25.00
CA GLY A 77 -25.14 69.10 -25.54
C GLY A 77 -24.61 67.69 -25.26
N TYR A 78 -25.43 66.78 -24.74
CA TYR A 78 -25.05 65.37 -24.59
C TYR A 78 -24.87 64.70 -25.94
N LYS A 79 -23.70 64.08 -26.16
CA LYS A 79 -23.42 63.25 -27.33
C LYS A 79 -23.65 61.78 -26.99
N SER A 80 -24.24 61.05 -27.93
CA SER A 80 -24.51 59.62 -27.74
C SER A 80 -23.19 58.87 -27.56
N GLY A 81 -23.03 58.16 -26.43
CA GLY A 81 -21.82 57.40 -26.11
C GLY A 81 -20.71 58.18 -25.40
N SER A 82 -20.94 59.45 -25.02
CA SER A 82 -20.00 60.21 -24.17
C SER A 82 -20.45 60.25 -22.71
N SER A 83 -19.50 60.30 -21.77
CA SER A 83 -19.77 60.60 -20.36
C SER A 83 -20.31 62.03 -20.18
N LEU A 84 -21.09 62.27 -19.12
CA LEU A 84 -21.45 63.63 -18.71
C LEU A 84 -20.32 64.27 -17.89
N GLY A 85 -20.07 65.57 -18.10
CA GLY A 85 -19.04 66.33 -17.37
C GLY A 85 -18.16 67.18 -18.29
N ALA A 86 -17.40 68.12 -17.72
CA ALA A 86 -16.46 68.96 -18.46
C ALA A 86 -15.22 68.17 -18.93
N GLU A 87 -14.79 67.20 -18.12
CA GLU A 87 -13.76 66.22 -18.47
C GLU A 87 -14.44 64.93 -18.91
N GLN A 88 -13.95 64.34 -20.00
CA GLN A 88 -14.39 63.02 -20.44
C GLN A 88 -13.90 61.99 -19.40
N LYS A 89 -14.79 61.59 -18.50
CA LYS A 89 -14.54 60.48 -17.58
C LYS A 89 -14.91 59.18 -18.29
N GLU A 90 -14.24 58.09 -17.94
CA GLU A 90 -14.46 56.78 -18.59
C GLU A 90 -15.76 56.08 -18.13
N GLU A 91 -16.46 56.64 -17.15
CA GLU A 91 -17.69 56.07 -16.60
C GLU A 91 -18.90 56.36 -17.52
N ILE A 92 -19.10 55.48 -18.49
CA ILE A 92 -20.23 55.50 -19.44
C ILE A 92 -21.41 54.68 -18.90
N GLU A 93 -21.14 53.72 -18.02
CA GLU A 93 -22.13 52.81 -17.45
C GLU A 93 -22.47 53.18 -15.99
N PRO A 94 -23.73 52.96 -15.55
CA PRO A 94 -24.10 53.19 -14.16
C PRO A 94 -23.39 52.21 -13.21
N LEU A 95 -22.94 52.73 -12.06
CA LEU A 95 -22.33 51.93 -11.00
C LEU A 95 -23.34 50.93 -10.39
N TYR A 96 -22.96 49.66 -10.37
CA TYR A 96 -23.72 48.62 -9.69
C TYR A 96 -23.45 48.67 -8.18
N VAL A 97 -24.50 48.85 -7.38
CA VAL A 97 -24.42 48.83 -5.92
C VAL A 97 -24.85 47.45 -5.42
N GLU A 98 -23.90 46.69 -4.88
CA GLU A 98 -24.21 45.44 -4.20
C GLU A 98 -24.92 45.71 -2.87
N LYS A 99 -26.21 45.41 -2.82
CA LYS A 99 -26.98 45.46 -1.58
C LYS A 99 -26.69 44.20 -0.77
N LYS A 100 -26.11 44.38 0.41
CA LYS A 100 -25.93 43.29 1.36
C LYS A 100 -27.31 42.86 1.88
N GLN A 101 -27.71 41.62 1.61
CA GLN A 101 -28.99 41.06 2.07
C GLN A 101 -28.92 40.61 3.54
N ASP A 102 -27.71 40.31 4.03
CA ASP A 102 -27.49 39.77 5.37
C ASP A 102 -27.18 40.84 6.42
N LYS A 103 -27.64 40.59 7.66
CA LYS A 103 -27.32 41.40 8.85
C LYS A 103 -25.93 41.12 9.44
N THR A 104 -25.08 40.38 8.74
CA THR A 104 -23.73 40.04 9.22
C THR A 104 -22.82 41.27 9.23
N GLY A 105 -21.72 41.24 10.00
CA GLY A 105 -20.69 42.28 9.96
C GLY A 105 -19.96 42.34 8.61
N ILE A 106 -19.41 43.49 8.25
CA ILE A 106 -18.44 43.62 7.16
C ILE A 106 -17.19 42.84 7.59
N GLY A 107 -16.64 41.97 6.73
CA GLY A 107 -15.47 41.14 7.05
C GLY A 107 -15.77 39.68 7.44
N PHE A 108 -16.99 39.36 7.89
CA PHE A 108 -17.37 38.00 8.30
C PHE A 108 -17.18 36.94 7.19
N GLY A 109 -17.41 37.32 5.94
CA GLY A 109 -17.17 36.45 4.79
C GLY A 109 -15.68 36.15 4.55
N ASN A 110 -14.80 37.11 4.85
CA ASN A 110 -13.35 36.93 4.69
C ASN A 110 -12.78 36.05 5.79
N ASP A 111 -13.26 36.21 7.03
CA ASP A 111 -12.84 35.35 8.15
C ASP A 111 -13.28 33.90 7.93
N LYS A 112 -14.49 33.68 7.40
CA LYS A 112 -14.96 32.35 7.02
C LYS A 112 -14.12 31.73 5.90
N LYS A 113 -13.82 32.50 4.85
CA LYS A 113 -12.96 32.02 3.75
C LYS A 113 -11.59 31.63 4.27
N ARG A 114 -10.97 32.46 5.10
CA ARG A 114 -9.66 32.18 5.70
C ARG A 114 -9.68 30.89 6.52
N ARG A 115 -10.68 30.71 7.39
CA ARG A 115 -10.80 29.47 8.19
C ARG A 115 -10.97 28.23 7.31
N LEU A 116 -11.77 28.32 6.24
CA LEU A 116 -11.95 27.20 5.32
C LEU A 116 -10.66 26.90 4.54
N GLU A 117 -9.93 27.92 4.11
CA GLU A 117 -8.62 27.75 3.46
C GLU A 117 -7.59 27.10 4.38
N ASP A 118 -7.61 27.44 5.67
CA ASP A 118 -6.70 26.84 6.65
C ASP A 118 -7.05 25.35 6.87
N ILE A 119 -8.33 25.00 7.01
CA ILE A 119 -8.78 23.59 7.10
C ILE A 119 -8.38 22.79 5.86
N ILE A 120 -8.60 23.34 4.66
CA ILE A 120 -8.22 22.66 3.40
C ILE A 120 -6.71 22.43 3.30
N LYS A 121 -5.90 23.35 3.84
CA LYS A 121 -4.44 23.18 3.87
C LYS A 121 -4.04 22.08 4.84
N GLU A 122 -4.63 22.06 6.04
CA GLU A 122 -4.38 21.02 7.04
C GLU A 122 -4.73 19.63 6.48
N GLU A 123 -5.92 19.47 5.88
CA GLU A 123 -6.33 18.21 5.25
C GLU A 123 -5.38 17.78 4.12
N ARG A 124 -4.87 18.72 3.31
CA ARG A 124 -3.88 18.41 2.26
C ARG A 124 -2.57 17.92 2.83
N LEU A 125 -2.08 18.55 3.89
CA LEU A 125 -0.85 18.13 4.57
C LEU A 125 -1.00 16.74 5.17
N GLU A 126 -2.13 16.45 5.81
CA GLU A 126 -2.42 15.12 6.36
C GLU A 126 -2.47 14.04 5.28
N VAL A 127 -3.08 14.32 4.13
CA VAL A 127 -3.09 13.39 2.99
C VAL A 127 -1.68 13.15 2.45
N GLU A 128 -0.88 14.21 2.27
CA GLU A 128 0.51 14.06 1.82
C GLU A 128 1.38 13.27 2.81
N GLU A 129 1.16 13.44 4.12
CA GLU A 129 1.85 12.65 5.15
C GLU A 129 1.43 11.18 5.13
N GLN A 130 0.14 10.89 4.94
CA GLN A 130 -0.36 9.53 4.79
C GLN A 130 0.21 8.88 3.53
N GLU A 131 0.22 9.57 2.38
CA GLU A 131 0.80 9.07 1.14
C GLU A 131 2.28 8.74 1.30
N LYS A 132 3.07 9.64 1.90
CA LYS A 132 4.49 9.38 2.21
C LYS A 132 4.66 8.15 3.10
N SER A 133 3.83 7.99 4.13
CA SER A 133 3.89 6.82 5.01
C SER A 133 3.59 5.50 4.29
N ILE A 134 2.67 5.52 3.32
CA ILE A 134 2.32 4.36 2.50
C ILE A 134 3.46 4.03 1.53
N GLU A 135 4.05 5.03 0.89
CA GLU A 135 5.20 4.87 0.02
C GLU A 135 6.40 4.29 0.77
N ASP A 136 6.72 4.84 1.94
CA ASP A 136 7.80 4.34 2.79
C ASP A 136 7.57 2.86 3.15
N PHE A 137 6.36 2.52 3.62
CA PHE A 137 6.00 1.13 3.94
C PHE A 137 6.14 0.19 2.72
N SER A 138 5.72 0.63 1.54
CA SER A 138 5.85 -0.13 0.29
C SER A 138 7.32 -0.38 -0.07
N THR A 139 8.17 0.64 0.06
CA THR A 139 9.60 0.51 -0.24
C THR A 139 10.30 -0.41 0.76
N GLU A 140 9.96 -0.33 2.04
CA GLU A 140 10.49 -1.24 3.08
C GLU A 140 10.10 -2.69 2.78
N LYS A 141 8.82 -2.94 2.46
CA LYS A 141 8.37 -4.28 2.06
C LYS A 141 9.10 -4.78 0.84
N SER A 142 9.27 -3.94 -0.19
CA SER A 142 10.02 -4.32 -1.39
C SER A 142 11.47 -4.68 -1.07
N LYS A 143 12.14 -3.95 -0.17
CA LYS A 143 13.51 -4.26 0.27
C LYS A 143 13.56 -5.60 1.00
N GLU A 144 12.66 -5.84 1.96
CA GLU A 144 12.57 -7.13 2.67
C GLU A 144 12.40 -8.31 1.70
N TYR A 145 11.57 -8.17 0.67
CA TYR A 145 11.38 -9.22 -0.34
C TYR A 145 12.64 -9.47 -1.15
N LEU A 146 13.35 -8.40 -1.55
CA LEU A 146 14.60 -8.51 -2.28
C LEU A 146 15.69 -9.18 -1.43
N GLU A 147 15.83 -8.80 -0.17
CA GLU A 147 16.78 -9.41 0.77
C GLU A 147 16.49 -10.90 0.97
N LYS A 148 15.22 -11.28 1.15
CA LYS A 148 14.82 -12.70 1.25
C LYS A 148 15.14 -13.46 -0.03
N LYS A 149 14.85 -12.88 -1.19
CA LYS A 149 15.15 -13.50 -2.49
C LYS A 149 16.65 -13.73 -2.67
N VAL A 150 17.47 -12.72 -2.34
CA VAL A 150 18.94 -12.83 -2.39
C VAL A 150 19.43 -13.88 -1.40
N ALA A 151 18.92 -13.90 -0.17
CA ALA A 151 19.27 -14.90 0.83
C ALA A 151 18.96 -16.34 0.36
N ILE A 152 17.79 -16.55 -0.26
CA ILE A 152 17.42 -17.86 -0.84
C ILE A 152 18.37 -18.23 -1.98
N GLN A 153 18.68 -17.30 -2.88
CA GLN A 153 19.61 -17.54 -3.98
C GLN A 153 21.02 -17.89 -3.46
N LEU A 154 21.53 -17.16 -2.48
CA LEU A 154 22.81 -17.44 -1.84
C LEU A 154 22.82 -18.81 -1.16
N SER A 155 21.78 -19.13 -0.38
CA SER A 155 21.64 -20.44 0.26
C SER A 155 21.58 -21.56 -0.77
N SER A 156 20.85 -21.37 -1.87
CA SER A 156 20.78 -22.35 -2.96
C SER A 156 22.13 -22.55 -3.65
N ALA A 157 22.87 -21.46 -3.91
CA ALA A 157 24.20 -21.51 -4.51
C ALA A 157 25.19 -22.22 -3.59
N GLN A 158 25.18 -21.92 -2.29
CA GLN A 158 25.99 -22.62 -1.28
C GLN A 158 25.70 -24.12 -1.26
N HIS A 159 24.43 -24.51 -1.37
CA HIS A 159 24.04 -25.92 -1.39
C HIS A 159 24.48 -26.65 -2.67
N VAL A 160 24.49 -25.96 -3.81
CA VAL A 160 25.04 -26.51 -5.07
C VAL A 160 26.56 -26.70 -4.95
N LEU A 161 27.27 -25.72 -4.39
CA LEU A 161 28.71 -25.83 -4.17
C LEU A 161 29.06 -26.99 -3.23
N GLU A 162 28.33 -27.13 -2.12
CA GLU A 162 28.48 -28.25 -1.19
C GLU A 162 28.35 -29.60 -1.90
N LYS A 163 27.36 -29.75 -2.78
CA LYS A 163 27.13 -30.99 -3.54
C LYS A 163 28.24 -31.27 -4.56
N LEU A 164 28.70 -30.24 -5.26
CA LEU A 164 29.78 -30.38 -6.23
C LEU A 164 31.07 -30.82 -5.54
N GLU A 165 31.42 -30.18 -4.42
CA GLU A 165 32.60 -30.55 -3.65
C GLU A 165 32.43 -31.95 -3.02
N ALA A 166 31.26 -32.29 -2.48
CA ALA A 166 31.00 -33.66 -2.02
C ALA A 166 31.25 -34.71 -3.11
N ASN A 167 30.80 -34.46 -4.34
CA ASN A 167 31.06 -35.36 -5.47
C ASN A 167 32.56 -35.46 -5.81
N GLU A 168 33.32 -34.37 -5.70
CA GLU A 168 34.78 -34.36 -5.91
C GLU A 168 35.50 -35.18 -4.83
N PHE A 169 35.11 -35.02 -3.56
CA PHE A 169 35.69 -35.78 -2.45
C PHE A 169 35.34 -37.26 -2.52
N GLU A 170 34.12 -37.61 -2.94
CA GLU A 170 33.71 -39.00 -3.21
C GLU A 170 34.56 -39.65 -4.31
N GLN A 171 34.88 -38.92 -5.38
CA GLN A 171 35.77 -39.42 -6.46
C GLN A 171 37.20 -39.69 -5.97
N ILE A 172 37.67 -38.93 -4.99
CA ILE A 172 38.99 -39.09 -4.37
C ILE A 172 38.95 -40.17 -3.25
N GLY A 173 37.75 -40.56 -2.80
CA GLY A 173 37.53 -41.53 -1.73
C GLY A 173 37.70 -40.95 -0.32
N LEU A 174 37.47 -39.64 -0.15
CA LEU A 174 37.46 -38.96 1.15
C LEU A 174 36.06 -38.48 1.52
N GLU A 175 35.77 -38.44 2.81
CA GLU A 175 34.54 -37.80 3.32
C GLU A 175 34.72 -36.29 3.49
N MET A 176 33.64 -35.56 3.23
CA MET A 176 33.54 -34.12 3.44
C MET A 176 33.48 -33.78 4.93
N THR A 177 34.60 -33.30 5.49
CA THR A 177 34.63 -32.74 6.84
C THR A 177 34.60 -31.20 6.80
N PRO A 178 34.05 -30.52 7.82
CA PRO A 178 33.97 -29.05 7.86
C PRO A 178 35.34 -28.37 7.86
N GLU A 179 36.41 -29.08 8.24
CA GLU A 179 37.78 -28.57 8.20
C GLU A 179 38.36 -28.53 6.79
N LYS A 180 37.97 -29.50 5.95
CA LYS A 180 38.42 -29.64 4.56
C LYS A 180 37.54 -28.87 3.58
N ALA A 181 36.32 -28.55 3.98
CA ALA A 181 35.34 -27.83 3.17
C ALA A 181 35.74 -26.37 2.89
N HIS A 182 35.29 -25.85 1.75
CA HIS A 182 35.50 -24.44 1.40
C HIS A 182 34.90 -23.48 2.46
N PRO A 183 35.60 -22.38 2.84
CA PRO A 183 35.17 -21.46 3.90
C PRO A 183 33.77 -20.86 3.71
N TYR A 184 33.34 -20.70 2.46
CA TYR A 184 32.08 -20.03 2.10
C TYR A 184 30.80 -20.74 2.57
N TYR A 185 30.82 -22.07 2.69
CA TYR A 185 29.68 -22.86 3.21
C TYR A 185 30.07 -23.76 4.39
N ARG A 186 31.31 -23.66 4.89
CA ARG A 186 31.76 -24.32 6.12
C ARG A 186 30.84 -24.05 7.31
N SER A 187 30.34 -22.82 7.45
CA SER A 187 29.40 -22.45 8.52
C SER A 187 28.07 -23.21 8.43
N LEU A 188 27.61 -23.52 7.22
CA LEU A 188 26.41 -24.34 7.01
C LEU A 188 26.63 -25.79 7.40
N LEU A 189 27.80 -26.36 7.09
CA LEU A 189 28.15 -27.72 7.50
C LEU A 189 28.21 -27.84 9.03
N LEU A 190 28.86 -26.89 9.70
CA LEU A 190 28.88 -26.82 11.17
C LEU A 190 27.48 -26.66 11.78
N ALA A 191 26.60 -25.90 11.13
CA ALA A 191 25.20 -25.78 11.57
C ALA A 191 24.44 -27.09 11.41
N LYS A 192 24.63 -27.82 10.30
CA LYS A 192 24.02 -29.14 10.07
C LYS A 192 24.50 -30.18 11.09
N GLU A 193 25.79 -30.22 11.41
CA GLU A 193 26.33 -31.13 12.43
C GLU A 193 25.68 -30.87 13.79
N LYS A 194 25.58 -29.60 14.21
CA LYS A 194 24.89 -29.20 15.44
C LYS A 194 23.42 -29.59 15.43
N ASP A 195 22.71 -29.37 14.32
CA ASP A 195 21.31 -29.78 14.17
C ASP A 195 21.13 -31.30 14.25
N GLN A 196 22.05 -32.06 13.66
CA GLN A 196 22.06 -33.52 13.75
C GLN A 196 22.28 -33.97 15.20
N GLU A 197 23.26 -33.40 15.89
CA GLU A 197 23.50 -33.67 17.31
C GLU A 197 22.27 -33.34 18.16
N GLU A 198 21.64 -32.19 17.94
CA GLU A 198 20.43 -31.79 18.65
C GLU A 198 19.29 -32.78 18.39
N ARG A 199 19.10 -33.22 17.14
CA ARG A 199 18.10 -34.24 16.79
C ARG A 199 18.38 -35.56 17.49
N VAL A 200 19.63 -35.99 17.56
CA VAL A 200 20.04 -37.20 18.28
C VAL A 200 19.79 -37.04 19.78
N LYS A 201 20.17 -35.90 20.37
CA LYS A 201 19.90 -35.57 21.78
C LYS A 201 18.39 -35.60 22.07
N ARG A 202 17.56 -34.96 21.23
CA ARG A 202 16.10 -34.98 21.34
C ARG A 202 15.52 -36.38 21.25
N LYS A 203 15.98 -37.19 20.28
CA LYS A 203 15.56 -38.60 20.15
C LYS A 203 15.91 -39.42 21.38
N ARG A 204 17.13 -39.28 21.89
CA ARG A 204 17.61 -39.93 23.13
C ARG A 204 16.79 -39.51 24.35
N LEU A 205 16.39 -38.23 24.43
CA LEU A 205 15.52 -37.75 25.51
C LEU A 205 14.09 -38.28 25.37
N SER A 206 13.55 -38.33 24.16
CA SER A 206 12.20 -38.87 23.90
C SER A 206 12.10 -40.38 24.09
N SER A 207 13.21 -41.11 23.91
CA SER A 207 13.27 -42.55 24.16
C SER A 207 13.52 -42.90 25.63
N ARG A 208 13.80 -41.91 26.49
CA ARG A 208 13.83 -42.13 27.94
C ARG A 208 12.38 -42.24 28.41
N ILE A 209 12.04 -43.36 29.03
CA ILE A 209 10.76 -43.53 29.72
C ILE A 209 10.64 -42.41 30.76
N PRO A 210 9.58 -41.58 30.74
CA PRO A 210 9.38 -40.55 31.76
C PRO A 210 9.25 -41.21 33.13
N LEU A 211 9.86 -40.63 34.17
CA LEU A 211 9.82 -41.18 35.54
C LEU A 211 8.38 -41.44 36.04
N SER A 212 7.40 -40.69 35.54
CA SER A 212 5.97 -40.88 35.86
C SER A 212 5.38 -42.21 35.37
N GLN A 213 5.99 -42.87 34.38
CA GLN A 213 5.57 -44.20 33.90
C GLN A 213 6.26 -45.35 34.64
N LEU A 214 7.38 -45.09 35.31
CA LEU A 214 8.09 -46.07 36.14
C LEU A 214 7.39 -46.31 37.48
N GLU A 215 6.68 -45.31 38.02
CA GLU A 215 5.89 -45.45 39.26
C GLU A 215 4.63 -46.32 39.07
N THR A 216 4.10 -46.40 37.86
CA THR A 216 2.95 -47.28 37.52
C THR A 216 3.36 -48.69 37.10
N ALA A 217 4.65 -48.91 36.81
CA ALA A 217 5.17 -50.19 36.34
C ALA A 217 5.67 -51.10 37.47
N SER A 218 5.49 -50.72 38.74
CA SER A 218 5.97 -51.49 39.88
C SER A 218 5.00 -52.53 40.44
N GLU A 219 3.81 -52.76 39.85
CA GLU A 219 2.86 -53.74 40.43
C GLU A 219 2.33 -54.85 39.52
N LEU A 220 2.35 -54.80 38.19
CA LEU A 220 1.84 -55.91 37.36
C LEU A 220 2.56 -55.98 36.01
N ASP A 221 3.54 -56.89 35.90
CA ASP A 221 3.75 -57.80 34.75
C ASP A 221 5.19 -58.36 34.76
N VAL A 222 5.43 -59.35 35.62
CA VAL A 222 6.49 -60.34 35.39
C VAL A 222 5.95 -61.34 34.37
N SER A 223 5.97 -60.98 33.08
CA SER A 223 5.85 -61.96 32.00
C SER A 223 7.22 -62.20 31.40
N LYS A 224 7.63 -63.47 31.44
CA LYS A 224 8.89 -64.01 30.91
C LYS A 224 9.02 -63.68 29.42
N GLY A 225 9.74 -62.60 29.11
CA GLY A 225 10.29 -62.35 27.78
C GLY A 225 11.72 -62.88 27.73
N HIS A 226 11.94 -63.91 26.93
CA HIS A 226 13.25 -64.49 26.65
C HIS A 226 14.14 -63.44 25.98
N PHE A 227 15.16 -62.96 26.69
CA PHE A 227 16.28 -62.24 26.10
C PHE A 227 17.32 -63.31 25.74
N GLU A 228 17.47 -63.61 24.46
CA GLU A 228 18.71 -64.25 24.00
C GLU A 228 19.80 -63.19 24.09
N GLU A 229 20.66 -63.33 25.11
CA GLU A 229 21.88 -62.56 25.21
C GLU A 229 22.88 -63.13 24.18
N ASP A 230 23.06 -62.44 23.06
CA ASP A 230 24.24 -62.61 22.23
C ASP A 230 25.47 -62.05 22.98
N LEU A 231 25.98 -62.82 23.94
CA LEU A 231 27.17 -62.52 24.75
C LEU A 231 28.50 -62.61 23.96
N ASN A 232 28.53 -62.22 22.69
CA ASN A 232 29.74 -62.34 21.85
C ASN A 232 30.17 -61.06 21.12
N ALA A 233 29.55 -59.91 21.39
CA ALA A 233 30.15 -58.62 21.01
C ALA A 233 30.97 -58.11 22.20
N THR A 234 32.18 -58.65 22.38
CA THR A 234 33.17 -58.05 23.28
C THR A 234 33.50 -56.65 22.77
N ASP A 235 33.07 -55.65 23.53
CA ASP A 235 33.30 -54.23 23.23
C ASP A 235 34.82 -53.94 23.31
N GLU A 236 35.50 -53.94 22.16
CA GLU A 236 36.96 -53.78 22.05
C GLU A 236 37.44 -52.45 22.67
N GLU A 237 36.57 -51.44 22.74
CA GLU A 237 36.85 -50.13 23.32
C GLU A 237 36.98 -50.17 24.85
N LEU A 238 36.23 -51.05 25.53
CA LEU A 238 36.31 -51.21 26.99
C LEU A 238 37.61 -51.91 27.42
N HIS A 239 38.06 -52.90 26.65
CA HIS A 239 39.34 -53.57 26.91
C HIS A 239 40.55 -52.66 26.70
N TYR A 240 40.48 -51.73 25.74
CA TYR A 240 41.52 -50.71 25.57
C TYR A 240 41.61 -49.82 26.80
N PHE A 241 40.46 -49.38 27.34
CA PHE A 241 40.42 -48.51 28.51
C PHE A 241 40.93 -49.22 29.78
N ASP A 242 40.55 -50.48 30.02
CA ASP A 242 41.01 -51.27 31.16
C ASP A 242 42.49 -51.70 31.04
N SER A 243 43.05 -51.75 29.82
CA SER A 243 44.46 -52.03 29.58
C SER A 243 45.39 -50.83 29.84
N LEU A 244 44.84 -49.61 29.96
CA LEU A 244 45.61 -48.43 30.33
C LEU A 244 45.91 -48.47 31.83
N SER A 245 47.13 -48.90 32.17
CA SER A 245 47.61 -48.83 33.54
C SER A 245 47.72 -47.37 34.01
N VAL A 246 47.35 -47.14 35.28
CA VAL A 246 47.27 -45.84 35.99
C VAL A 246 48.61 -45.06 36.04
N SER A 247 49.67 -45.55 35.41
CA SER A 247 51.02 -45.00 35.44
C SER A 247 51.26 -43.78 34.53
N GLN A 248 50.26 -43.29 33.80
CA GLN A 248 50.38 -42.09 32.94
C GLN A 248 49.49 -40.91 33.34
N CYS A 249 48.85 -40.94 34.51
CA CYS A 249 48.29 -39.73 35.11
C CYS A 249 49.37 -39.04 35.95
N GLY A 250 50.16 -38.19 35.29
CA GLY A 250 51.09 -37.28 35.94
C GLY A 250 50.35 -36.27 36.81
N ILE A 251 50.01 -36.67 38.04
CA ILE A 251 49.61 -35.75 39.10
C ILE A 251 50.91 -35.18 39.69
N LEU A 252 51.32 -34.03 39.16
CA LEU A 252 52.24 -33.13 39.84
C LEU A 252 51.57 -32.65 41.13
N ASN A 253 52.01 -33.19 42.27
CA ASN A 253 51.72 -32.65 43.59
C ASN A 253 53.04 -32.42 44.33
N LEU A 254 53.27 -31.14 44.67
CA LEU A 254 54.28 -30.55 45.55
C LEU A 254 55.73 -30.49 45.03
#